data_AF-A0A7C2WX58-F1
#
_entry.id   AF-A0A7C2WX58-F1
#
_cell.length_a   1.000
_cell.length_b   1.000
_cell.length_c   1.000
_cell.angle_alpha   90.00
_cell.angle_beta   90.00
_cell.angle_gamma   90.00
#
_symmetry.space_group_name_H-M   'P 1'
#
loop_
_entity.id
_entity.type
_entity.pdbx_description
1 polymer ?
#
loop_
_entity_poly.entity_id
_entity_poly.type
_entity_poly.pdbx_seq_one_letter_code
_entity_poly.pdbx_strand_id
1 'polypeptide(L)'
;MSRQDVARVLGGLISEETLRADLALYHKLALDWGASAAAIIPASDVTIDERVRLKCIVPRCLRAGESPNCPPYAPELDLVRRALERFSWAILFKCDVEPLEMYAPGRGTTQAEKRRTLAFHEKSGEIVYKLERHAYKDGYYLAMGFGGGSCKDYLCQGLICQYLDSGRCRFPHRARPAMEAVGIDVIALLNKVEWNAYALLDDLSTIPCAVTVGIVFIS
;
A
#
# COMPACT_ATOMS: atom_id res chain seq x y z
N MET A 1 -4.17 18.67 24.73
CA MET A 1 -3.59 17.78 25.76
C MET A 1 -2.71 16.78 25.04
N SER A 2 -1.39 16.86 25.21
CA SER A 2 -0.47 15.87 24.62
C SER A 2 -0.80 14.51 25.22
N ARG A 3 -1.09 13.51 24.38
CA ARG A 3 -1.18 12.12 24.80
C ARG A 3 0.09 11.79 25.58
N GLN A 4 -0.03 11.32 26.82
CA GLN A 4 1.11 10.72 27.51
C GLN A 4 1.48 9.46 26.73
N ASP A 5 2.73 9.39 26.27
CA ASP A 5 3.34 8.28 25.52
C ASP A 5 3.51 7.05 26.43
N VAL A 6 2.41 6.55 27.02
CA VAL A 6 2.41 5.34 27.83
C VAL A 6 2.36 4.14 26.87
N ALA A 7 3.36 3.27 26.97
CA ALA A 7 3.40 2.04 26.19
C ALA A 7 2.14 1.20 26.49
N ARG A 8 1.44 0.76 25.44
CA ARG A 8 0.27 -0.11 25.54
C ARG A 8 0.69 -1.57 25.42
N VAL A 9 -0.01 -2.44 26.15
CA VAL A 9 0.15 -3.90 26.02
C VAL A 9 -0.35 -4.32 24.63
N LEU A 10 0.45 -5.11 23.92
CA LEU A 10 0.06 -5.67 22.62
C LEU A 10 -1.20 -6.52 22.77
N GLY A 11 -2.23 -6.23 21.96
CA GLY A 11 -3.50 -6.97 21.98
C GLY A 11 -4.34 -6.77 23.24
N GLY A 12 -4.01 -5.77 24.07
CA GLY A 12 -4.87 -5.38 25.18
C GLY A 12 -6.23 -4.85 24.71
N LEU A 13 -7.22 -4.87 25.61
CA LEU A 13 -8.53 -4.28 25.32
C LEU A 13 -8.38 -2.76 25.08
N ILE A 14 -8.87 -2.29 23.94
CA ILE A 14 -8.87 -0.88 23.56
C ILE A 14 -10.32 -0.39 23.61
N SER A 15 -10.58 0.70 24.33
CA SER A 15 -11.92 1.29 24.37
C SER A 15 -12.28 1.91 23.02
N GLU A 16 -13.58 2.03 22.72
CA GLU A 16 -14.02 2.62 21.46
C GLU A 16 -13.55 4.08 21.30
N GLU A 17 -13.51 4.84 22.39
CA GLU A 17 -13.00 6.22 22.40
C GLU A 17 -11.51 6.26 22.05
N THR A 18 -10.74 5.30 22.58
CA THR A 18 -9.30 5.20 22.30
C THR A 18 -9.06 4.80 20.85
N LEU A 19 -9.81 3.83 20.33
CA LEU A 19 -9.74 3.41 18.94
C LEU A 19 -10.07 4.57 17.99
N ARG A 20 -11.16 5.31 18.24
CA ARG A 20 -11.52 6.49 17.43
C ARG A 20 -10.42 7.56 17.46
N ALA A 21 -9.81 7.80 18.63
CA ALA A 21 -8.70 8.74 18.76
C ALA A 21 -7.44 8.26 18.03
N ASP A 22 -7.14 6.96 18.04
CA ASP A 22 -6.04 6.36 17.29
C ASP A 22 -6.25 6.48 15.78
N LEU A 23 -7.44 6.14 15.28
CA LEU A 23 -7.76 6.27 13.86
C LEU A 23 -7.62 7.72 13.38
N ALA A 24 -8.12 8.68 14.17
CA ALA A 24 -7.96 10.11 13.88
C ALA A 24 -6.48 10.54 13.88
N LEU A 25 -5.68 10.00 14.80
CA LEU A 25 -4.24 10.23 14.83
C LEU A 25 -3.55 9.65 13.59
N TYR A 26 -3.85 8.41 13.20
CA TYR A 26 -3.24 7.77 12.02
C TYR A 26 -3.61 8.46 10.71
N HIS A 27 -4.86 8.88 10.59
CA HIS A 27 -5.31 9.74 9.50
C HIS A 27 -4.45 11.02 9.43
N LYS A 28 -4.27 11.72 10.56
CA LYS A 28 -3.43 12.93 10.62
C LYS A 28 -1.97 12.63 10.27
N LEU A 29 -1.40 11.56 10.82
CA LEU A 29 0.00 11.17 10.56
C LEU A 29 0.23 10.84 9.09
N ALA A 30 -0.73 10.21 8.40
CA ALA A 30 -0.64 9.97 6.97
C ALA A 30 -0.45 11.28 6.18
N LEU A 31 -1.26 12.30 6.50
CA LEU A 31 -1.18 13.63 5.89
C LEU A 31 0.14 14.33 6.26
N ASP A 32 0.51 14.32 7.55
CA ASP A 32 1.77 14.91 8.02
C ASP A 32 3.00 14.27 7.36
N TRP A 33 2.93 12.98 7.01
CA TRP A 33 4.00 12.25 6.31
C TRP A 33 3.92 12.35 4.78
N GLY A 34 3.03 13.20 4.28
CA GLY A 34 3.00 13.62 2.88
C GLY A 34 1.93 12.96 2.02
N ALA A 35 0.97 12.23 2.59
CA ALA A 35 -0.23 11.86 1.84
C ALA A 35 -0.99 13.12 1.42
N SER A 36 -1.47 13.15 0.18
CA SER A 36 -2.29 14.24 -0.34
C SER A 36 -3.73 14.18 0.17
N ALA A 37 -4.21 12.98 0.45
CA ALA A 37 -5.49 12.74 1.11
C ALA A 37 -5.44 11.44 1.91
N ALA A 38 -6.24 11.37 2.97
CA ALA A 38 -6.43 10.20 3.81
C ALA A 38 -7.92 10.05 4.15
N ALA A 39 -8.34 8.82 4.43
CA ALA A 39 -9.70 8.48 4.81
C ALA A 39 -9.67 7.34 5.84
N ILE A 40 -10.56 7.41 6.82
CA ILE A 40 -10.82 6.32 7.75
C ILE A 40 -12.03 5.56 7.20
N ILE A 41 -11.84 4.29 6.85
CA ILE A 41 -12.90 3.48 6.24
C ILE A 41 -13.16 2.22 7.07
N PRO A 42 -14.41 1.72 7.14
CA PRO A 42 -14.67 0.37 7.60
C PRO A 42 -13.87 -0.64 6.77
N ALA A 43 -13.27 -1.65 7.42
CA ALA A 43 -12.55 -2.70 6.69
C ALA A 43 -13.46 -3.47 5.72
N SER A 44 -14.77 -3.54 6.02
CA SER A 44 -15.81 -4.12 5.17
C SER A 44 -16.01 -3.41 3.83
N ASP A 45 -15.49 -2.19 3.65
CA ASP A 45 -15.50 -1.52 2.35
C ASP A 45 -14.45 -2.05 1.37
N VAL A 46 -13.46 -2.79 1.86
CA VAL A 46 -12.40 -3.37 1.04
C VAL A 46 -12.86 -4.70 0.46
N THR A 47 -12.86 -4.80 -0.87
CA THR A 47 -13.27 -6.00 -1.59
C THR A 47 -12.08 -6.68 -2.25
N ILE A 48 -12.09 -8.02 -2.24
CA ILE A 48 -11.15 -8.86 -2.97
C ILE A 48 -11.82 -9.35 -4.24
N ASP A 49 -11.26 -8.99 -5.40
CA ASP A 49 -11.77 -9.32 -6.73
C ASP A 49 -10.70 -10.06 -7.54
N GLU A 50 -11.04 -11.27 -7.99
CA GLU A 50 -10.15 -12.14 -8.76
C GLU A 50 -9.69 -11.48 -10.07
N ARG A 51 -10.50 -10.60 -10.66
CA ARG A 51 -10.15 -9.87 -11.90
C ARG A 51 -8.95 -8.95 -11.69
N VAL A 52 -8.78 -8.41 -10.47
CA VAL A 52 -7.59 -7.63 -10.12
C VAL A 52 -6.35 -8.52 -10.16
N ARG A 53 -6.42 -9.72 -9.56
CA ARG A 53 -5.33 -10.70 -9.62
C ARG A 53 -5.02 -11.12 -11.05
N LEU A 54 -6.04 -11.28 -11.91
CA LEU A 54 -5.87 -11.60 -13.32
C LEU A 54 -5.04 -10.55 -14.06
N LYS A 55 -5.14 -9.26 -13.72
CA LYS A 55 -4.28 -8.20 -14.30
C LYS A 55 -2.79 -8.37 -13.95
N CYS A 56 -2.45 -9.09 -12.89
CA CYS A 56 -1.06 -9.43 -12.58
C CYS A 56 -0.53 -10.62 -13.40
N ILE A 57 -1.40 -11.54 -13.83
CA ILE A 57 -0.99 -12.84 -14.38
C ILE A 57 -1.41 -13.09 -15.85
N VAL A 58 -2.33 -12.28 -16.42
CA VAL A 58 -2.84 -12.46 -17.81
C VAL A 58 -2.84 -11.14 -18.62
N PRO A 59 -1.88 -10.94 -19.55
CA PRO A 59 -0.57 -11.58 -19.55
C PRO A 59 0.19 -11.17 -18.28
N ARG A 60 1.20 -11.98 -17.91
CA ARG A 60 2.01 -11.74 -16.72
C ARG A 60 2.58 -10.31 -16.71
N CYS A 61 2.32 -9.55 -15.65
CA CYS A 61 2.90 -8.23 -15.49
C CYS A 61 4.42 -8.33 -15.26
N LEU A 62 5.15 -7.23 -15.46
CA LEU A 62 6.61 -7.17 -15.38
C LEU A 62 7.20 -7.61 -14.03
N ARG A 63 6.38 -7.68 -12.96
CA ARG A 63 6.79 -7.99 -11.59
C ARG A 63 6.21 -9.28 -11.03
N ALA A 64 5.25 -9.91 -11.71
CA ALA A 64 4.73 -11.19 -11.27
C ALA A 64 5.85 -12.26 -11.32
N GLY A 65 6.04 -12.98 -10.21
CA GLY A 65 7.11 -13.93 -9.99
C GLY A 65 8.45 -13.33 -9.54
N GLU A 66 8.57 -12.00 -9.43
CA GLU A 66 9.86 -11.33 -9.16
C GLU A 66 10.13 -11.07 -7.67
N SER A 67 9.16 -11.32 -6.78
CA SER A 67 9.28 -11.17 -5.33
C SER A 67 8.27 -12.09 -4.60
N PRO A 68 8.46 -12.40 -3.29
CA PRO A 68 7.48 -13.15 -2.51
C PRO A 68 6.14 -12.41 -2.34
N ASN A 69 6.14 -11.11 -2.62
CA ASN A 69 4.98 -10.23 -2.49
C ASN A 69 4.20 -10.07 -3.81
N CYS A 70 4.59 -10.80 -4.86
CA CYS A 70 3.91 -10.81 -6.16
C CYS A 70 3.44 -12.23 -6.49
N PRO A 71 2.30 -12.42 -7.18
CA PRO A 71 1.84 -13.73 -7.62
C PRO A 71 2.89 -14.43 -8.51
N PRO A 72 3.07 -15.76 -8.42
CA PRO A 72 2.25 -16.71 -7.65
C PRO A 72 2.67 -16.86 -6.18
N TYR A 73 3.62 -16.08 -5.69
CA TYR A 73 4.14 -16.20 -4.32
C TYR A 73 3.38 -15.36 -3.29
N ALA A 74 2.68 -14.31 -3.74
CA ALA A 74 1.83 -13.49 -2.89
C ALA A 74 0.74 -14.34 -2.20
N PRO A 75 0.25 -13.93 -1.01
CA PRO A 75 -0.82 -14.64 -0.32
C PRO A 75 -2.03 -14.95 -1.21
N GLU A 76 -2.63 -16.12 -1.00
CA GLU A 76 -3.83 -16.54 -1.73
C GLU A 76 -5.04 -15.68 -1.38
N LEU A 77 -5.89 -15.41 -2.38
CA LEU A 77 -7.01 -14.48 -2.25
C LEU A 77 -7.99 -14.89 -1.15
N ASP A 78 -8.25 -16.20 -1.00
CA ASP A 78 -9.13 -16.71 0.04
C ASP A 78 -8.58 -16.49 1.45
N LEU A 79 -7.25 -16.58 1.62
CA LEU A 79 -6.60 -16.26 2.89
C LEU A 79 -6.74 -14.78 3.20
N VAL A 80 -6.47 -13.92 2.21
CA VAL A 80 -6.58 -12.47 2.34
C VAL A 80 -8.00 -12.08 2.72
N ARG A 81 -9.01 -12.61 2.01
CA ARG A 81 -10.43 -12.34 2.28
C ARG A 81 -10.81 -12.62 3.74
N ARG A 82 -10.52 -13.84 4.23
CA ARG A 82 -10.80 -14.22 5.63
C ARG A 82 -10.01 -13.41 6.65
N ALA A 83 -8.82 -12.93 6.30
CA ALA A 83 -8.03 -12.07 7.17
C ALA A 83 -8.64 -10.68 7.25
N LEU A 84 -9.04 -10.08 6.11
CA LEU A 84 -9.63 -8.75 6.07
C LEU A 84 -10.97 -8.68 6.83
N GLU A 85 -11.76 -9.75 6.83
CA GLU A 85 -12.99 -9.88 7.63
C GLU A 85 -12.78 -9.77 9.15
N ARG A 86 -11.55 -9.92 9.64
CA ARG A 86 -11.21 -9.82 11.07
C ARG A 86 -10.77 -8.42 11.49
N PHE A 87 -10.58 -7.51 10.54
CA PHE A 87 -10.29 -6.11 10.82
C PHE A 87 -11.58 -5.30 10.90
N SER A 88 -11.57 -4.25 11.71
CA SER A 88 -12.72 -3.37 11.88
C SER A 88 -12.59 -2.12 11.00
N TRP A 89 -11.38 -1.57 10.90
CA TRP A 89 -11.11 -0.30 10.26
C TRP A 89 -9.86 -0.37 9.39
N ALA A 90 -9.74 0.57 8.47
CA ALA A 90 -8.52 0.82 7.73
C ALA A 90 -8.29 2.32 7.53
N ILE A 91 -7.01 2.70 7.47
CA ILE A 91 -6.58 4.02 7.03
C ILE A 91 -6.19 3.89 5.56
N LEU A 92 -7.03 4.40 4.67
CA LEU A 92 -6.77 4.51 3.24
C LEU A 92 -6.16 5.89 2.97
N PHE A 93 -5.13 5.96 2.12
CA PHE A 93 -4.54 7.25 1.75
C PHE A 93 -3.97 7.21 0.33
N LYS A 94 -3.89 8.38 -0.29
CA LYS A 94 -3.23 8.56 -1.58
C LYS A 94 -2.13 9.61 -1.49
N CYS A 95 -1.12 9.46 -2.34
CA CYS A 95 -0.14 10.49 -2.63
C CYS A 95 -0.25 10.85 -4.10
N ASP A 96 -0.30 12.14 -4.40
CA ASP A 96 -0.17 12.58 -5.78
C ASP A 96 1.26 12.35 -6.25
N VAL A 97 1.37 11.91 -7.50
CA VAL A 97 2.62 11.53 -8.15
C VAL A 97 2.96 12.62 -9.14
N GLU A 98 4.02 13.36 -8.85
CA GLU A 98 4.50 14.45 -9.70
C GLU A 98 6.03 14.42 -9.83
N PRO A 99 6.58 14.84 -10.98
CA PRO A 99 5.87 15.18 -12.22
C PRO A 99 5.50 13.91 -13.03
N LEU A 100 4.38 13.93 -13.75
CA LEU A 100 3.80 12.76 -14.43
C LEU A 100 4.75 12.13 -15.45
N GLU A 101 5.54 12.94 -16.13
CA GLU A 101 6.44 12.54 -17.21
C GLU A 101 7.53 11.57 -16.74
N MET A 102 7.90 11.62 -15.46
CA MET A 102 8.90 10.70 -14.88
C MET A 102 8.36 9.27 -14.70
N TYR A 103 7.04 9.11 -14.69
CA TYR A 103 6.36 7.86 -14.33
C TYR A 103 5.52 7.28 -15.47
N ALA A 104 5.44 7.99 -16.59
CA ALA A 104 4.78 7.50 -17.79
C ALA A 104 5.57 6.32 -18.43
N PRO A 105 4.89 5.19 -18.76
CA PRO A 105 5.52 4.05 -19.42
C PRO A 105 6.21 4.45 -20.73
N GLY A 106 7.38 3.86 -21.01
CA GLY A 106 8.12 4.10 -22.25
C GLY A 106 8.93 5.40 -22.31
N ARG A 107 8.86 6.24 -21.27
CA ARG A 107 9.70 7.43 -21.10
C ARG A 107 10.96 7.09 -20.29
N GLY A 108 12.09 7.71 -20.62
CA GLY A 108 13.40 7.42 -20.03
C GLY A 108 14.39 6.82 -21.04
N THR A 109 15.48 7.54 -21.28
CA THR A 109 16.53 7.18 -22.24
C THR A 109 17.58 6.26 -21.62
N THR A 110 17.80 6.37 -20.32
CA THR A 110 18.79 5.58 -19.57
C THR A 110 18.13 4.49 -18.72
N GLN A 111 18.91 3.48 -18.33
CA GLN A 111 18.47 2.45 -17.39
C GLN A 111 18.06 3.03 -16.03
N ALA A 112 18.71 4.11 -15.58
CA ALA A 112 18.39 4.80 -14.34
C ALA A 112 17.04 5.53 -14.41
N GLU A 113 16.74 6.19 -15.53
CA GLU A 113 15.45 6.86 -15.75
C GLU A 113 14.30 5.85 -15.80
N LYS A 114 14.47 4.74 -16.54
CA LYS A 114 13.49 3.65 -16.59
C LYS A 114 13.21 3.01 -15.22
N ARG A 115 14.20 3.04 -14.31
CA ARG A 115 14.03 2.56 -12.92
C ARG A 115 13.25 3.56 -12.07
N ARG A 116 13.42 4.86 -12.26
CA ARG A 116 12.64 5.90 -11.55
C ARG A 116 11.15 5.80 -11.84
N THR A 117 10.76 5.44 -13.07
CA THR A 117 9.37 5.20 -13.46
C THR A 117 8.67 4.18 -12.55
N LEU A 118 9.41 3.26 -11.92
CA LEU A 118 8.86 2.21 -11.08
C LEU A 118 8.89 2.56 -9.58
N ALA A 119 9.53 3.67 -9.21
CA ALA A 119 9.71 4.11 -7.83
C ALA A 119 8.58 5.01 -7.32
N PHE A 120 7.55 5.35 -8.12
CA PHE A 120 6.49 6.26 -7.66
C PHE A 120 5.71 5.75 -6.44
N HIS A 121 5.68 4.44 -6.23
CA HIS A 121 5.08 3.82 -5.06
C HIS A 121 5.93 3.95 -3.78
N GLU A 122 7.16 4.46 -3.86
CA GLU A 122 8.07 4.61 -2.71
C GLU A 122 7.42 5.42 -1.59
N LYS A 123 6.81 6.56 -1.95
CA LYS A 123 6.19 7.47 -0.99
C LYS A 123 5.05 6.80 -0.24
N SER A 124 4.13 6.14 -0.94
CA SER A 124 3.05 5.39 -0.28
C SER A 124 3.58 4.22 0.54
N GLY A 125 4.57 3.48 0.02
CA GLY A 125 5.16 2.34 0.73
C GLY A 125 5.83 2.76 2.05
N GLU A 126 6.47 3.92 2.08
CA GLU A 126 7.06 4.49 3.29
C GLU A 126 6.00 4.89 4.32
N ILE A 127 4.89 5.50 3.89
CA ILE A 127 3.78 5.85 4.78
C ILE A 127 3.11 4.58 5.33
N VAL A 128 2.89 3.55 4.50
CA VAL A 128 2.36 2.25 4.94
C VAL A 128 3.24 1.68 6.06
N TYR A 129 4.55 1.60 5.83
CA TYR A 129 5.50 1.10 6.83
C TYR A 129 5.45 1.89 8.14
N LYS A 130 5.44 3.23 8.05
CA LYS A 130 5.41 4.09 9.25
C LYS A 130 4.11 3.95 10.03
N LEU A 131 2.97 3.91 9.35
CA LEU A 131 1.66 3.76 9.98
C LEU A 131 1.50 2.39 10.64
N GLU A 132 1.84 1.32 9.93
CA GLU A 132 1.80 -0.05 10.47
C GLU A 132 2.69 -0.17 11.72
N ARG A 133 3.91 0.39 11.68
CA ARG A 133 4.81 0.43 12.84
C ARG A 133 4.25 1.26 13.99
N HIS A 134 3.58 2.38 13.71
CA HIS A 134 2.98 3.23 14.73
C HIS A 134 1.78 2.54 15.40
N ALA A 135 0.90 1.93 14.60
CA ALA A 135 -0.20 1.11 15.09
C ALA A 135 0.29 -0.07 15.95
N TYR A 136 1.36 -0.74 15.52
CA TYR A 136 1.99 -1.79 16.33
C TYR A 136 2.49 -1.27 17.69
N LYS A 137 3.17 -0.11 17.72
CA LYS A 137 3.59 0.55 18.98
C LYS A 137 2.41 0.84 19.90
N ASP A 138 1.27 1.14 19.30
CA ASP A 138 0.00 1.48 19.96
C ASP A 138 -0.81 0.26 20.43
N GLY A 139 -0.28 -0.96 20.31
CA GLY A 139 -0.94 -2.17 20.80
C GLY A 139 -1.70 -2.94 19.73
N TYR A 140 -1.87 -2.39 18.53
CA TYR A 140 -2.49 -3.06 17.37
C TYR A 140 -1.49 -4.03 16.73
N TYR A 141 -1.18 -5.12 17.42
CA TYR A 141 -0.12 -6.07 17.05
C TYR A 141 -0.37 -6.83 15.74
N LEU A 142 -1.62 -6.85 15.26
CA LEU A 142 -2.02 -7.44 13.98
C LEU A 142 -2.20 -6.41 12.87
N ALA A 143 -1.92 -5.11 13.12
CA ALA A 143 -2.02 -4.08 12.10
C ALA A 143 -1.24 -4.50 10.85
N MET A 144 -1.86 -4.34 9.69
CA MET A 144 -1.35 -4.88 8.43
C MET A 144 -1.45 -3.87 7.31
N GLY A 145 -0.29 -3.56 6.72
CA GLY A 145 -0.18 -2.60 5.62
C GLY A 145 -0.13 -3.25 4.24
N PHE A 146 -0.75 -2.61 3.24
CA PHE A 146 -0.58 -2.93 1.82
C PHE A 146 -0.27 -1.66 1.03
N GLY A 147 0.74 -1.74 0.15
CA GLY A 147 1.15 -0.62 -0.72
C GLY A 147 0.55 -0.73 -2.12
N GLY A 148 1.02 0.12 -3.02
CA GLY A 148 0.86 -0.06 -4.47
C GLY A 148 2.16 -0.56 -5.11
N GLY A 149 2.05 -1.34 -6.18
CA GLY A 149 3.20 -1.80 -6.95
C GLY A 149 4.17 -2.72 -6.20
N SER A 150 5.19 -3.22 -6.93
CA SER A 150 6.11 -4.20 -6.38
C SER A 150 7.14 -3.56 -5.45
N CYS A 151 7.31 -4.13 -4.25
CA CYS A 151 8.38 -3.74 -3.33
C CYS A 151 9.79 -3.90 -3.94
N LYS A 152 9.94 -4.74 -4.98
CA LYS A 152 11.19 -4.88 -5.73
C LYS A 152 11.63 -3.56 -6.36
N ASP A 153 10.68 -2.75 -6.79
CA ASP A 153 10.95 -1.50 -7.49
C ASP A 153 11.41 -0.41 -6.54
N TYR A 154 10.63 -0.11 -5.51
CA TYR A 154 10.93 1.02 -4.61
C TYR A 154 11.85 0.68 -3.43
N LEU A 155 11.99 -0.59 -3.01
CA LEU A 155 12.94 -0.97 -1.95
C LEU A 155 14.25 -1.50 -2.51
N CYS A 156 14.17 -2.42 -3.47
CA CYS A 156 15.34 -3.10 -4.03
C CYS A 156 15.87 -2.46 -5.31
N GLN A 157 15.23 -1.39 -5.82
CA GLN A 157 15.64 -0.69 -7.05
C GLN A 157 15.80 -1.62 -8.26
N GLY A 158 14.95 -2.64 -8.34
CA GLY A 158 14.95 -3.64 -9.41
C GLY A 158 16.01 -4.75 -9.28
N LEU A 159 16.86 -4.74 -8.26
CA LEU A 159 17.82 -5.82 -8.00
C LEU A 159 17.12 -7.16 -7.79
N ILE A 160 17.83 -8.26 -8.07
CA ILE A 160 17.35 -9.62 -7.83
C ILE A 160 16.84 -9.74 -6.38
N CYS A 161 15.66 -10.35 -6.23
CA CYS A 161 15.03 -10.54 -4.93
C CYS A 161 15.82 -11.57 -4.13
N GLN A 162 16.54 -11.11 -3.11
CA GLN A 162 17.38 -11.99 -2.27
C GLN A 162 16.56 -13.03 -1.49
N TYR A 163 15.26 -12.77 -1.27
CA TYR A 163 14.37 -13.76 -0.67
C TYR A 163 14.10 -14.94 -1.62
N LEU A 164 13.85 -14.67 -2.90
CA LEU A 164 13.65 -15.76 -3.88
C LEU A 164 14.95 -16.52 -4.18
N ASP A 165 16.10 -15.87 -4.03
CA ASP A 165 17.42 -16.47 -4.22
C ASP A 165 17.90 -17.28 -2.99
N SER A 166 17.82 -16.70 -1.79
CA SER A 166 18.44 -17.25 -0.56
C SER A 166 17.52 -17.33 0.66
N GLY A 167 16.23 -17.00 0.52
CA GLY A 167 15.27 -16.95 1.62
C GLY A 167 15.38 -15.74 2.55
N ARG A 168 16.30 -14.79 2.28
CA ARG A 168 16.57 -13.64 3.15
C ARG A 168 16.20 -12.32 2.46
N CYS A 169 15.09 -11.72 2.89
CA CYS A 169 14.71 -10.40 2.40
C CYS A 169 15.66 -9.33 2.94
N ARG A 170 16.05 -8.35 2.10
CA ARG A 170 16.82 -7.17 2.53
C ARG A 170 16.00 -6.21 3.41
N PHE A 171 14.67 -6.27 3.29
CA PHE A 171 13.73 -5.34 3.92
C PHE A 171 12.53 -6.07 4.57
N PRO A 172 12.75 -7.05 5.46
CA PRO A 172 11.69 -7.93 5.96
C PRO A 172 10.58 -7.16 6.71
N HIS A 173 10.90 -6.04 7.35
CA HIS A 173 9.95 -5.22 8.09
C HIS A 173 9.24 -4.13 7.26
N ARG A 174 9.66 -3.92 6.00
CA ARG A 174 9.11 -2.87 5.11
C ARG A 174 8.41 -3.48 3.88
N ALA A 175 8.87 -4.62 3.41
CA ALA A 175 8.30 -5.27 2.24
C ALA A 175 6.87 -5.72 2.53
N ARG A 176 5.92 -5.21 1.74
CA ARG A 176 4.51 -5.61 1.76
C ARG A 176 4.04 -5.97 0.35
N PRO A 177 3.03 -6.85 0.21
CA PRO A 177 2.31 -7.01 -1.04
C PRO A 177 1.68 -5.69 -1.49
N ALA A 178 1.62 -5.53 -2.81
CA ALA A 178 0.77 -4.53 -3.41
C ALA A 178 -0.70 -4.91 -3.21
N MET A 179 -1.60 -3.94 -3.10
CA MET A 179 -3.04 -4.17 -3.03
C MET A 179 -3.54 -5.01 -4.20
N GLU A 180 -3.09 -4.70 -5.42
CA GLU A 180 -3.43 -5.47 -6.63
C GLU A 180 -2.87 -6.90 -6.60
N ALA A 181 -1.70 -7.10 -5.97
CA ALA A 181 -1.10 -8.41 -5.83
C ALA A 181 -1.91 -9.32 -4.91
N VAL A 182 -2.69 -8.77 -3.98
CA VAL A 182 -3.60 -9.52 -3.09
C VAL A 182 -5.07 -9.40 -3.48
N GLY A 183 -5.35 -8.86 -4.66
CA GLY A 183 -6.70 -8.80 -5.24
C GLY A 183 -7.59 -7.68 -4.70
N ILE A 184 -7.06 -6.72 -3.94
CA ILE A 184 -7.83 -5.56 -3.48
C ILE A 184 -8.18 -4.67 -4.68
N ASP A 185 -9.46 -4.41 -4.92
CA ASP A 185 -9.91 -3.47 -5.95
C ASP A 185 -9.74 -2.02 -5.47
N VAL A 186 -8.53 -1.50 -5.69
CA VAL A 186 -8.15 -0.13 -5.32
C VAL A 186 -9.02 0.91 -6.02
N ILE A 187 -9.43 0.68 -7.27
CA ILE A 187 -10.20 1.67 -8.02
C ILE A 187 -11.62 1.79 -7.45
N ALA A 188 -12.26 0.66 -7.13
CA ALA A 188 -13.56 0.69 -6.44
C ALA A 188 -13.46 1.39 -5.07
N LEU A 189 -12.38 1.17 -4.33
CA LEU A 189 -12.10 1.86 -3.06
C LEU A 189 -11.93 3.37 -3.22
N LEU A 190 -11.16 3.81 -4.22
CA LEU A 190 -10.98 5.22 -4.52
C LEU A 190 -12.32 5.89 -4.86
N ASN A 191 -13.15 5.25 -5.67
CA ASN A 191 -14.48 5.75 -6.02
C ASN A 191 -15.39 5.88 -4.78
N LYS A 192 -15.32 4.93 -3.84
CA LYS A 192 -16.08 4.99 -2.58
C LYS A 192 -15.74 6.22 -1.73
N VAL A 193 -14.48 6.68 -1.78
CA VAL A 193 -14.00 7.87 -1.06
C VAL A 193 -13.90 9.11 -1.96
N GLU A 194 -14.53 9.08 -3.13
CA GLU A 194 -14.59 10.19 -4.09
C GLU A 194 -13.21 10.69 -4.57
N TRP A 195 -12.24 9.79 -4.66
CA TRP A 195 -10.92 10.07 -5.20
C TRP A 195 -10.79 9.60 -6.64
N ASN A 196 -10.24 10.46 -7.49
CA ASN A 196 -10.02 10.14 -8.89
C ASN A 196 -8.63 9.52 -9.12
N ALA A 197 -8.57 8.53 -10.01
CA ALA A 197 -7.34 7.97 -10.54
C ALA A 197 -7.48 7.78 -12.05
N TYR A 198 -6.40 8.03 -12.78
CA TYR A 198 -6.38 8.01 -14.23
C TYR A 198 -5.30 7.06 -14.74
N ALA A 199 -5.56 6.38 -15.84
CA ALA A 199 -4.55 5.57 -16.51
C ALA A 199 -3.47 6.49 -17.10
N LEU A 200 -2.19 6.18 -16.84
CA LEU A 200 -1.07 6.94 -17.37
C LEU A 200 -0.68 6.45 -18.76
N LEU A 201 -1.56 6.68 -19.73
CA LEU A 201 -1.42 6.28 -21.12
C LEU A 201 -1.58 7.50 -22.04
N ASP A 202 -1.03 7.41 -23.25
CA ASP A 202 -1.18 8.40 -24.33
C ASP A 202 -0.71 9.82 -23.96
N ASP A 203 -1.57 10.83 -24.18
CA ASP A 203 -1.27 12.24 -23.96
C ASP A 203 -1.42 12.63 -22.48
N LEU A 204 -0.28 12.70 -21.79
CA LEU A 204 -0.20 13.07 -20.38
C LEU A 204 -0.77 14.46 -20.08
N SER A 205 -0.84 15.36 -21.07
CA SER A 205 -1.41 16.70 -20.85
C SER A 205 -2.92 16.68 -20.56
N THR A 206 -3.58 15.57 -20.90
CA THR A 206 -5.02 15.34 -20.62
C THR A 206 -5.27 14.70 -19.27
N ILE A 207 -4.22 14.22 -18.59
CA ILE A 207 -4.32 13.50 -17.33
C ILE A 207 -4.17 14.50 -16.18
N PRO A 208 -5.22 14.74 -15.38
CA PRO A 208 -5.18 15.77 -14.35
C PRO A 208 -4.35 15.37 -13.13
N CYS A 209 -4.20 14.07 -12.86
CA CYS A 209 -3.37 13.57 -11.77
C CYS A 209 -2.97 12.10 -11.95
N ALA A 210 -1.87 11.73 -11.30
CA ALA A 210 -1.49 10.35 -11.00
C ALA A 210 -1.45 10.18 -9.49
N VAL A 211 -1.81 8.99 -9.02
CA VAL A 211 -1.83 8.70 -7.58
C VAL A 211 -1.18 7.37 -7.30
N THR A 212 -0.50 7.30 -6.16
CA THR A 212 -0.16 6.03 -5.51
C THR A 212 -0.96 5.91 -4.21
N VAL A 213 -1.40 4.71 -3.90
CA VAL A 213 -2.35 4.45 -2.81
C VAL A 213 -1.71 3.47 -1.82
N GLY A 214 -1.99 3.68 -0.54
CA GLY A 214 -1.65 2.74 0.52
C GLY A 214 -2.82 2.56 1.47
N ILE A 215 -2.84 1.42 2.15
CA ILE A 215 -3.86 1.10 3.15
C ILE A 215 -3.22 0.40 4.35
N VAL A 216 -3.68 0.71 5.56
CA VAL A 216 -3.29 0.00 6.79
C VAL A 216 -4.54 -0.40 7.56
N PHE A 217 -4.70 -1.69 7.80
CA PHE A 217 -5.82 -2.26 8.56
C PHE A 217 -5.54 -2.25 10.07
N ILE A 218 -6.58 -1.95 10.85
CA ILE A 218 -6.55 -1.76 12.30
C ILE A 218 -7.75 -2.48 12.93
N SER A 219 -7.51 -3.17 14.06
CA SER A 219 -8.53 -3.92 14.83
C SER A 219 -8.31 -3.76 16.32
#